data_AF-A0A7Y3BEH5-F1
#
_entry.id   AF-A0A7Y3BEH5-F1
#
_cell.length_a   1.000
_cell.length_b   1.000
_cell.length_c   1.000
_cell.angle_alpha   90.00
_cell.angle_beta   90.00
_cell.angle_gamma   90.00
#
_symmetry.space_group_name_H-M   'P 1'
#
loop_
_entity.id
_entity.type
_entity.pdbx_description
1 polymer ?
#
loop_
_entity_poly.entity_id
_entity_poly.type
_entity_poly.pdbx_seq_one_letter_code
_entity_poly.pdbx_strand_id
1 'polypeptide(L)' 'MQSYLEFEKPLAEIEGKAEEIRAMGRANDEVDVEKEAKALDKKAEQLLKDLYKDLTPWRKCQVARHPN' A
#
# COMPACT_ATOMS: atom_id res chain seq x y z
N MET A 1 14.62 -1.54 5.29
CA MET A 1 14.02 -2.25 4.14
C MET A 1 12.68 -2.72 4.66
N GLN A 2 11.58 -2.03 4.32
CA GLN A 2 10.25 -2.44 4.77
C GLN A 2 9.98 -3.83 4.18
N SER A 3 10.17 -4.86 5.00
CA SER A 3 9.76 -6.20 4.63
C SER A 3 8.25 -6.25 4.85
N TYR A 4 7.49 -6.46 3.79
CA TYR A 4 6.05 -6.62 3.91
C TYR A 4 5.76 -8.03 4.43
N LEU A 5 4.85 -8.16 5.38
CA LEU A 5 4.35 -9.46 5.78
C LEU A 5 3.54 -10.08 4.64
N GLU A 6 3.41 -11.41 4.62
CA GLU A 6 2.68 -12.08 3.52
C GLU A 6 1.24 -11.59 3.34
N PHE A 7 0.59 -11.22 4.45
CA PHE A 7 -0.76 -10.67 4.41
C PHE A 7 -0.81 -9.20 3.96
N GLU A 8 0.33 -8.50 3.96
CA GLU A 8 0.47 -7.10 3.48
C GLU A 8 0.88 -7.01 2.02
N LYS A 9 1.24 -8.12 1.36
CA LYS A 9 1.48 -8.18 -0.10
C LYS A 9 0.41 -7.43 -0.94
N PRO A 10 -0.90 -7.62 -0.73
CA PRO A 10 -1.90 -6.89 -1.51
C PRO A 10 -1.89 -5.39 -1.28
N LEU A 11 -1.42 -4.91 -0.13
CA LEU A 11 -1.23 -3.48 0.11
C LEU A 11 0.00 -2.97 -0.65
N ALA A 12 1.12 -3.69 -0.56
CA ALA A 12 2.37 -3.33 -1.24
C ALA A 12 2.19 -3.24 -2.77
N GLU A 13 1.35 -4.10 -3.36
CA GLU A 13 1.01 -4.02 -4.79
C GLU A 13 0.23 -2.76 -5.15
N ILE A 14 -0.70 -2.31 -4.31
CA ILE A 14 -1.48 -1.09 -4.55
C ILE A 14 -0.59 0.15 -4.39
N GLU A 15 0.23 0.19 -3.34
CA GLU A 15 1.17 1.30 -3.13
C GLU A 15 2.23 1.36 -4.24
N GLY A 16 2.73 0.21 -4.68
CA GLY A 16 3.63 0.12 -5.83
C GLY A 16 3.01 0.67 -7.12
N LYS A 17 1.74 0.31 -7.41
CA LYS A 17 1.00 0.89 -8.54
C LYS A 17 0.76 2.39 -8.41
N ALA A 18 0.42 2.86 -7.21
CA ALA A 18 0.22 4.29 -6.98
C ALA A 18 1.51 5.08 -7.23
N GLU A 19 2.66 4.53 -6.82
CA GLU A 19 3.95 5.16 -7.04
C GLU A 19 4.40 5.09 -8.50
N GLU A 20 4.15 3.99 -9.21
CA GLU A 20 4.37 3.90 -10.67
C GLU A 20 3.55 4.94 -11.43
N ILE A 21 2.26 5.09 -11.09
CA ILE A 21 1.37 6.07 -11.71
C ILE A 21 1.85 7.49 -11.43
N ARG A 22 2.28 7.79 -10.19
CA ARG A 22 2.93 9.09 -9.88
C ARG A 22 4.22 9.29 -10.66
N ALA A 23 5.06 8.26 -10.78
CA ALA A 23 6.32 8.36 -11.51
C ALA A 23 6.06 8.66 -13.00
N MET A 24 5.04 8.05 -13.59
CA MET A 24 4.59 8.34 -14.95
C MET A 24 4.06 9.77 -15.09
N GLY A 25 3.33 10.29 -14.10
CA GLY A 25 2.88 11.69 -14.08
C GLY A 25 3.99 12.71 -13.96
N ARG A 26 5.01 12.42 -13.14
CA ARG A 26 6.21 13.28 -13.05
C ARG A 26 6.98 13.32 -14.36
N ALA A 27 6.89 12.27 -15.17
CA ALA A 27 7.53 12.21 -16.48
C ALA A 27 6.71 12.89 -17.59
N ASN A 28 5.39 13.04 -17.42
CA ASN A 28 4.49 13.65 -18.40
C ASN A 28 3.46 14.56 -17.70
N ASP A 29 3.69 15.88 -17.75
CA ASP A 29 2.88 16.94 -17.14
C ASP A 29 1.42 17.03 -17.67
N GLU A 30 1.12 16.40 -18.81
CA GLU A 30 -0.20 16.44 -19.45
C GLU A 30 -1.20 15.42 -18.90
N VAL A 31 -0.75 14.42 -18.15
CA VAL A 31 -1.64 13.35 -17.66
C VAL A 31 -2.08 13.68 -16.23
N ASP A 32 -3.38 13.86 -16.03
CA ASP A 32 -4.06 14.12 -14.75
C ASP A 32 -4.05 12.87 -13.84
N VAL A 33 -2.89 12.20 -13.72
CA VAL A 33 -2.67 11.00 -12.89
C VAL A 33 -2.77 11.29 -11.40
N GLU A 34 -2.77 12.57 -11.02
CA GLU A 34 -2.84 12.97 -9.62
C GLU A 34 -4.18 12.55 -8.97
N LYS A 35 -5.27 12.57 -9.73
CA LYS A 35 -6.57 12.06 -9.27
C LYS A 35 -6.57 10.54 -9.14
N GLU A 36 -5.93 9.84 -10.07
CA GLU A 36 -5.88 8.37 -10.09
C GLU A 36 -4.96 7.84 -8.98
N ALA A 37 -3.80 8.47 -8.79
CA ALA A 37 -2.91 8.21 -7.66
C ALA A 37 -3.61 8.46 -6.33
N LYS A 38 -4.31 9.59 -6.15
CA LYS A 38 -5.09 9.88 -4.92
C LYS A 38 -6.19 8.85 -4.68
N ALA A 39 -6.84 8.33 -5.72
CA ALA A 39 -7.83 7.28 -5.59
C ALA A 39 -7.21 5.96 -5.12
N LEU A 40 -6.02 5.61 -5.64
CA LEU A 40 -5.26 4.43 -5.21
C LEU A 40 -4.72 4.58 -3.78
N ASP A 41 -4.21 5.74 -3.39
CA ASP A 41 -3.77 6.02 -2.02
C ASP A 41 -4.91 5.80 -1.03
N LYS A 42 -6.09 6.34 -1.33
CA LYS A 42 -7.27 6.19 -0.47
C LYS A 42 -7.70 4.73 -0.36
N LYS A 43 -7.54 3.95 -1.43
CA LYS A 43 -7.82 2.51 -1.44
C LYS A 43 -6.76 1.74 -0.64
N ALA A 44 -5.49 2.11 -0.73
CA ALA A 44 -4.41 1.56 0.08
C ALA A 44 -4.64 1.82 1.57
N GLU A 45 -4.96 3.06 1.96
CA GLU A 45 -5.28 3.39 3.36
C GLU A 45 -6.45 2.59 3.91
N GLN A 46 -7.52 2.44 3.12
CA GLN A 46 -8.68 1.66 3.52
C GLN A 46 -8.31 0.19 3.69
N LEU A 47 -7.56 -0.37 2.73
CA LEU A 47 -7.08 -1.75 2.80
C LEU A 47 -6.18 -1.98 4.02
N LEU A 48 -5.25 -1.05 4.30
CA LEU A 48 -4.40 -1.10 5.50
C LEU A 48 -5.26 -1.13 6.77
N LYS A 49 -6.24 -0.23 6.88
CA LYS A 49 -7.14 -0.20 8.04
C LYS A 49 -7.90 -1.51 8.20
N ASP A 50 -8.45 -2.05 7.12
CA ASP A 50 -9.23 -3.30 7.16
C ASP A 50 -8.34 -4.50 7.48
N LEU A 51 -7.13 -4.55 6.92
CA LEU A 51 -6.14 -5.60 7.16
C LEU A 51 -5.68 -5.63 8.63
N TYR A 52 -5.40 -4.46 9.19
CA TYR A 52 -4.98 -4.31 10.59
C TYR A 52 -6.15 -4.50 11.58
N LYS A 53 -7.37 -4.16 11.17
CA LYS A 53 -8.59 -4.36 11.96
C LYS A 53 -8.94 -5.84 12.11
N ASP A 54 -8.76 -6.64 11.06
CA ASP A 54 -9.04 -8.08 11.06
C ASP A 54 -7.77 -8.93 11.26
N LEU A 55 -6.83 -8.42 12.06
CA LEU A 55 -5.64 -9.19 12.42
C LEU A 55 -6.03 -10.38 13.30
N THR A 56 -5.87 -11.58 12.73
CA THR A 56 -5.95 -12.82 13.50
C THR A 56 -4.82 -12.86 14.55
N PRO A 57 -5.01 -13.61 15.66
CA PRO A 57 -3.98 -13.73 16.70
C PRO A 57 -2.60 -14.12 16.16
N TRP A 58 -2.55 -14.99 15.14
CA TRP A 58 -1.30 -15.37 14.47
C TRP A 58 -0.65 -14.20 13.72
N ARG A 59 -1.42 -13.42 12.95
CA ARG A 59 -0.90 -12.24 12.25
C ARG A 59 -0.36 -11.19 13.22
N LYS A 60 -1.01 -11.01 14.38
CA LYS A 60 -0.49 -10.12 15.45
C LYS A 60 0.88 -10.58 15.95
N CYS A 61 1.08 -11.88 16.14
CA CYS A 61 2.40 -12.44 16.49
C CYS A 61 3.44 -12.20 15.40
N GLN A 62 3.06 -12.28 14.12
CA GLN A 62 3.96 -11.99 13.00
C GLN A 62 4.38 -10.52 12.97
N VAL A 63 3.45 -9.59 13.17
CA VAL A 63 3.74 -8.14 13.29
C VAL A 63 4.68 -7.87 14.46
N ALA A 64 4.40 -8.44 15.64
CA ALA A 64 5.22 -8.22 16.84
C ALA A 64 6.65 -8.76 16.72
N ARG A 65 6.88 -9.74 15.85
CA ARG A 65 8.20 -10.33 15.55
C ARG A 65 8.87 -9.71 14.34
N HIS A 66 8.23 -8.75 13.70
CA HIS A 66 8.76 -8.16 12.48
C HIS A 66 9.97 -7.27 12.82
N PRO A 67 11.14 -7.50 12.20
CA PRO A 67 12.30 -6.63 12.38
C PRO A 67 12.00 -5.30 11.65
N ASN A 68 12.04 -4.19 12.39
CA ASN A 68 11.84 -2.84 11.83
C ASN A 68 12.95 -2.46 10.84
#